data_AF-A0A957QRQ2-F1
#
_entry.id   AF-A0A957QRQ2-F1
#
_cell.length_a   1.000
_cell.length_b   1.000
_cell.length_c   1.000
_cell.angle_alpha   90.00
_cell.angle_beta   90.00
_cell.angle_gamma   90.00
#
_symmetry.space_group_name_H-M   'P 1'
#
loop_
_entity.id
_entity.type
_entity.pdbx_description
1 polymer ?
#
loop_
_entity_poly.entity_id
_entity_poly.type
_entity_poly.pdbx_seq_one_letter_code
_entity_poly.pdbx_strand_id
1 'polypeptide(L)'
;TALFTVNSLDDNDDGSCDVTHCSLREAIAAANAAPGHDTIEFALGAITPTITISGSLPALTDPVTIDGSSGGSSRVALDGSLATGDGLTLTSSDNVLRNLVIHSFPGSGLAINSDSNLVAGSIIGLDHNGASDLGNGSYGILITDGSFNQIGGSDPADHNLISGNDHSGIRIDNLAASGNIIQGNFIGTDSSGTSAIRNSNYGILIFDSPDNIIGGTAGVTVGGPCTGACNLISGNGANGDDSGIFIGDQEADRTQILGNYIGTDVSGTLDLGNSRDGIILYTYTGNGRGGPDFTQIGGTSPAERNLISGNNRYGIHMRADSSGTIIQGNYIGTGVHGTSALGNSQHGIYSTNSKTTVLGGTAGITVGGPCTGACNLISGNGANTNYYGAYFADGIDGATIQGNFFGLDVTGTQPLGNSGYGLRVEAQSNALVGGDTPAARNIIAANGISGLHFTGGIDGSNPGSVRGNYLGTDVTGMVDLGNVGYGLVVRDCYNCLIEGNLASGNSAGGIYTDH
;
A
#
# COMPACT_ATOMS: atom_id res chain seq x y z
N THR A 1 -36.42 -9.28 3.81
CA THR A 1 -36.43 -7.88 3.37
C THR A 1 -37.58 -7.13 4.01
N ALA A 2 -37.41 -6.82 5.28
CA ALA A 2 -38.09 -5.80 6.03
C ALA A 2 -37.32 -4.47 5.97
N LEU A 3 -38.00 -3.38 6.30
CA LEU A 3 -37.44 -2.04 6.44
C LEU A 3 -37.67 -1.58 7.88
N PHE A 4 -36.61 -1.16 8.55
CA PHE A 4 -36.63 -0.57 9.88
C PHE A 4 -36.14 0.88 9.80
N THR A 5 -36.90 1.81 10.36
CA THR A 5 -36.58 3.24 10.29
C THR A 5 -36.22 3.74 11.68
N VAL A 6 -34.93 4.01 11.90
CA VAL A 6 -34.42 4.66 13.10
C VAL A 6 -34.93 6.09 13.14
N ASN A 7 -35.70 6.43 14.16
CA ASN A 7 -36.33 7.75 14.32
C ASN A 7 -35.97 8.43 15.64
N SER A 8 -35.07 7.82 16.43
CA SER A 8 -34.55 8.36 17.68
C SER A 8 -33.05 8.64 17.61
N LEU A 9 -32.62 9.75 18.23
CA LEU A 9 -31.21 10.12 18.41
C LEU A 9 -30.57 9.49 19.65
N ASP A 10 -31.37 8.90 20.53
CA ASP A 10 -30.87 8.18 21.70
C ASP A 10 -30.73 6.68 21.41
N ASP A 11 -29.98 6.00 22.27
CA ASP A 11 -29.71 4.55 22.21
C ASP A 11 -30.51 3.79 23.28
N ASN A 12 -31.69 4.30 23.67
CA ASN A 12 -32.56 3.57 24.59
C ASN A 12 -33.15 2.32 23.92
N ASP A 13 -33.47 1.32 24.75
CA ASP A 13 -34.08 0.07 24.34
C ASP A 13 -35.39 -0.13 25.12
N ASP A 14 -36.52 0.11 24.46
CA ASP A 14 -37.86 -0.21 24.92
C ASP A 14 -38.36 -1.58 24.44
N GLY A 15 -37.54 -2.28 23.64
CA GLY A 15 -37.80 -3.61 23.09
C GLY A 15 -38.56 -3.61 21.76
N SER A 16 -38.84 -2.45 21.16
CA SER A 16 -39.56 -2.35 19.88
C SER A 16 -39.02 -1.24 18.98
N CYS A 17 -38.87 -1.53 17.68
CA CYS A 17 -38.64 -0.50 16.67
C CYS A 17 -39.98 -0.16 16.00
N ASP A 18 -40.58 0.97 16.37
CA ASP A 18 -41.85 1.43 15.80
C ASP A 18 -41.88 2.95 15.51
N VAL A 19 -43.05 3.45 15.11
CA VAL A 19 -43.22 4.88 14.75
C VAL A 19 -43.14 5.83 15.94
N THR A 20 -43.27 5.30 17.16
CA THR A 20 -43.19 6.05 18.41
C THR A 20 -41.74 6.21 18.85
N HIS A 21 -40.97 5.12 18.75
CA HIS A 21 -39.55 5.10 19.05
C HIS A 21 -38.89 3.95 18.29
N CYS A 22 -37.75 4.24 17.68
CA CYS A 22 -36.84 3.25 17.15
C CYS A 22 -35.41 3.80 17.21
N SER A 23 -34.62 3.32 18.16
CA SER A 23 -33.17 3.51 18.22
C SER A 23 -32.45 2.61 17.23
N LEU A 24 -31.17 2.91 16.94
CA LEU A 24 -30.34 2.04 16.09
C LEU A 24 -30.24 0.62 16.67
N ARG A 25 -30.14 0.50 17.99
CA ARG A 25 -30.10 -0.79 18.70
C ARG A 25 -31.37 -1.60 18.49
N GLU A 26 -32.52 -0.97 18.63
CA GLU A 26 -33.82 -1.63 18.39
C GLU A 26 -33.97 -2.04 16.93
N ALA A 27 -33.56 -1.19 15.98
CA ALA A 27 -33.57 -1.50 14.56
C ALA A 27 -32.67 -2.71 14.22
N ILE A 28 -31.47 -2.78 14.80
CA ILE A 28 -30.57 -3.93 14.65
C ILE A 28 -31.20 -5.19 15.24
N ALA A 29 -31.76 -5.12 16.44
CA ALA A 29 -32.41 -6.26 17.09
C ALA A 29 -33.60 -6.78 16.26
N ALA A 30 -34.39 -5.87 15.69
CA ALA A 30 -35.52 -6.20 14.83
C ALA A 30 -35.07 -6.83 13.50
N ALA A 31 -34.03 -6.29 12.86
CA ALA A 31 -33.43 -6.86 11.65
C ALA A 31 -32.85 -8.25 11.89
N ASN A 32 -32.13 -8.45 13.00
CA ASN A 32 -31.62 -9.78 13.38
C ASN A 32 -32.74 -10.82 13.61
N ALA A 33 -33.93 -10.38 14.01
CA ALA A 33 -35.08 -11.26 14.24
C ALA A 33 -35.91 -11.51 12.98
N ALA A 34 -35.71 -10.73 11.91
CA ALA A 34 -36.44 -10.79 10.67
C ALA A 34 -35.58 -11.48 9.59
N PRO A 35 -35.96 -12.68 9.10
CA PRO A 35 -35.12 -13.40 8.16
C PRO A 35 -34.95 -12.72 6.79
N GLY A 36 -33.71 -12.69 6.32
CA GLY A 36 -33.31 -12.30 4.97
C GLY A 36 -32.74 -10.90 4.90
N HIS A 37 -32.19 -10.53 3.74
CA HIS A 37 -31.51 -9.24 3.62
C HIS A 37 -32.47 -8.07 3.84
N ASP A 38 -32.32 -7.41 4.99
CA ASP A 38 -33.17 -6.33 5.47
C ASP A 38 -32.49 -4.97 5.31
N THR A 39 -33.23 -3.89 5.60
CA THR A 39 -32.70 -2.52 5.47
C THR A 39 -33.00 -1.71 6.73
N ILE A 40 -31.98 -1.04 7.24
CA ILE A 40 -32.07 -0.02 8.28
C ILE A 40 -31.80 1.34 7.63
N GLU A 41 -32.83 2.18 7.68
CA GLU A 41 -32.78 3.58 7.27
C GLU A 41 -33.00 4.48 8.48
N PHE A 42 -32.79 5.78 8.30
CA PHE A 42 -32.82 6.77 9.36
C PHE A 42 -33.77 7.92 8.98
N ALA A 43 -34.48 8.46 9.96
CA ALA A 43 -35.39 9.60 9.83
C ALA A 43 -35.15 10.58 10.99
N LEU A 44 -33.93 11.14 11.05
CA LEU A 44 -33.41 11.83 12.24
C LEU A 44 -33.32 13.35 12.13
N GLY A 45 -33.51 13.92 10.94
CA GLY A 45 -33.57 15.37 10.73
C GLY A 45 -32.58 15.89 9.70
N ALA A 46 -32.05 17.10 9.92
CA ALA A 46 -31.16 17.79 8.98
C ALA A 46 -29.68 17.71 9.41
N ILE A 47 -28.76 18.07 8.50
CA ILE A 47 -27.29 17.98 8.67
C ILE A 47 -26.85 16.51 8.82
N THR A 48 -25.82 16.22 9.60
CA THR A 48 -25.39 14.86 9.94
C THR A 48 -25.83 14.63 11.39
N PRO A 49 -26.95 13.94 11.65
CA PRO A 49 -27.36 13.62 13.01
C PRO A 49 -26.33 12.71 13.68
N THR A 50 -26.17 12.87 14.99
CA THR A 50 -25.30 12.03 15.81
C THR A 50 -26.15 11.24 16.80
N ILE A 51 -26.01 9.91 16.76
CA ILE A 51 -26.56 8.99 17.76
C ILE A 51 -25.43 8.68 18.74
N THR A 52 -25.62 9.00 20.02
CA THR A 52 -24.67 8.63 21.07
C THR A 52 -24.99 7.22 21.55
N ILE A 53 -24.05 6.30 21.34
CA ILE A 53 -24.19 4.88 21.67
C ILE A 53 -23.85 4.65 23.13
N SER A 54 -24.70 3.91 23.83
CA SER A 54 -24.53 3.54 25.23
C SER A 54 -24.28 2.04 25.38
N GLY A 55 -23.17 1.64 26.00
CA GLY A 55 -22.77 0.22 26.05
C GLY A 55 -22.44 -0.36 24.67
N SER A 56 -22.57 -1.68 24.48
CA SER A 56 -22.28 -2.36 23.20
C SER A 56 -23.53 -2.47 22.34
N LEU A 57 -23.47 -2.14 21.05
CA LEU A 57 -24.57 -2.45 20.12
C LEU A 57 -24.72 -3.97 19.92
N PRO A 58 -25.93 -4.49 19.61
CA PRO A 58 -26.08 -5.88 19.22
C PRO A 58 -25.28 -6.16 17.94
N ALA A 59 -24.64 -7.32 17.85
CA ALA A 59 -23.97 -7.73 16.61
C ALA A 59 -24.99 -7.97 15.50
N LEU A 60 -24.61 -7.74 14.25
CA LEU A 60 -25.39 -8.10 13.08
C LEU A 60 -25.30 -9.61 12.87
N THR A 61 -26.41 -10.32 13.04
CA THR A 61 -26.52 -11.78 12.95
C THR A 61 -27.38 -12.26 11.79
N ASP A 62 -28.06 -11.34 11.09
CA ASP A 62 -28.71 -11.57 9.79
C ASP A 62 -28.20 -10.52 8.79
N PRO A 63 -28.19 -10.78 7.46
CA PRO A 63 -27.70 -9.81 6.48
C PRO A 63 -28.54 -8.53 6.49
N VAL A 64 -27.90 -7.37 6.59
CA VAL A 64 -28.60 -6.09 6.61
C VAL A 64 -27.85 -5.00 5.85
N THR A 65 -28.60 -4.15 5.16
CA THR A 65 -28.12 -2.87 4.64
C THR A 65 -28.39 -1.78 5.68
N ILE A 66 -27.36 -1.08 6.13
CA ILE A 66 -27.46 0.12 6.96
C ILE A 66 -27.02 1.31 6.12
N ASP A 67 -27.96 2.18 5.75
CA ASP A 67 -27.70 3.33 4.88
C ASP A 67 -27.84 4.67 5.60
N GLY A 68 -26.70 5.24 6.02
CA GLY A 68 -26.63 6.53 6.68
C GLY A 68 -26.99 7.74 5.79
N SER A 69 -27.20 7.56 4.48
CA SER A 69 -27.64 8.68 3.62
C SER A 69 -29.10 9.08 3.84
N SER A 70 -29.89 8.20 4.44
CA SER A 70 -31.33 8.41 4.68
C SER A 70 -31.62 9.35 5.87
N GLY A 71 -30.69 9.49 6.84
CA GLY A 71 -30.95 10.15 8.13
C GLY A 71 -30.65 11.65 8.22
N GLY A 72 -30.07 12.25 7.18
CA GLY A 72 -29.55 13.61 7.19
C GLY A 72 -29.14 14.12 5.79
N SER A 73 -28.44 15.26 5.69
CA SER A 73 -28.01 15.85 4.42
C SER A 73 -26.98 15.02 3.64
N SER A 74 -26.35 14.01 4.27
CA SER A 74 -25.44 13.08 3.58
C SER A 74 -25.06 11.82 4.37
N ARG A 75 -25.06 11.84 5.72
CA ARG A 75 -24.55 10.76 6.59
C ARG A 75 -25.29 10.70 7.93
N VAL A 76 -25.12 9.60 8.68
CA VAL A 76 -25.45 9.48 10.13
C VAL A 76 -24.19 9.18 10.92
N ALA A 77 -23.99 9.89 12.03
CA ALA A 77 -22.86 9.69 12.93
C ALA A 77 -23.21 8.80 14.13
N LEU A 78 -22.33 7.88 14.45
CA LEU A 78 -22.35 7.02 15.63
C LEU A 78 -21.20 7.47 16.54
N ASP A 79 -21.56 8.05 17.69
CA ASP A 79 -20.61 8.50 18.71
C ASP A 79 -20.52 7.44 19.81
N GLY A 80 -19.36 6.76 19.86
CA GLY A 80 -19.06 5.71 20.81
C GLY A 80 -18.51 6.18 22.16
N SER A 81 -18.52 7.48 22.46
CA SER A 81 -17.89 8.03 23.69
C SER A 81 -18.45 7.48 25.01
N LEU A 82 -19.66 6.88 25.00
CA LEU A 82 -20.29 6.19 26.13
C LEU A 82 -20.45 4.68 25.90
N ALA A 83 -19.88 4.15 24.82
CA ALA A 83 -19.98 2.76 24.43
C ALA A 83 -19.00 1.86 25.22
N THR A 84 -19.21 0.56 25.11
CA THR A 84 -18.26 -0.46 25.60
C THR A 84 -17.88 -1.37 24.44
N GLY A 85 -16.63 -1.33 23.98
CA GLY A 85 -16.13 -2.13 22.86
C GLY A 85 -16.21 -1.45 21.49
N ASP A 86 -16.41 -2.25 20.45
CA ASP A 86 -16.42 -1.83 19.04
C ASP A 86 -17.72 -1.10 18.67
N GLY A 87 -17.71 -0.38 17.54
CA GLY A 87 -18.89 0.31 17.00
C GLY A 87 -19.96 -0.64 16.49
N LEU A 88 -19.73 -1.26 15.33
CA LEU A 88 -20.60 -2.32 14.81
C LEU A 88 -19.80 -3.61 14.67
N THR A 89 -20.42 -4.72 15.06
CA THR A 89 -19.86 -6.07 14.91
C THR A 89 -20.68 -6.87 13.91
N LEU A 90 -20.05 -7.34 12.84
CA LEU A 90 -20.67 -8.10 11.76
C LEU A 90 -20.34 -9.59 11.96
N THR A 91 -21.38 -10.39 12.21
CA THR A 91 -21.27 -11.85 12.36
C THR A 91 -22.07 -12.61 11.29
N SER A 92 -23.04 -11.96 10.65
CA SER A 92 -23.66 -12.39 9.39
C SER A 92 -22.82 -11.97 8.19
N SER A 93 -22.90 -12.72 7.09
CA SER A 93 -22.34 -12.31 5.80
C SER A 93 -23.27 -11.37 5.05
N ASP A 94 -22.81 -10.82 3.93
CA ASP A 94 -23.62 -10.05 2.97
C ASP A 94 -24.23 -8.76 3.54
N ASN A 95 -23.66 -8.19 4.60
CA ASN A 95 -24.06 -6.87 5.09
C ASN A 95 -23.55 -5.75 4.18
N VAL A 96 -24.29 -4.65 4.14
CA VAL A 96 -23.91 -3.44 3.43
C VAL A 96 -23.96 -2.25 4.38
N LEU A 97 -22.80 -1.70 4.74
CA LEU A 97 -22.69 -0.48 5.54
C LEU A 97 -22.30 0.69 4.65
N ARG A 98 -23.15 1.72 4.61
CA ARG A 98 -22.91 2.88 3.76
C ARG A 98 -23.17 4.20 4.44
N ASN A 99 -22.35 5.21 4.10
CA ASN A 99 -22.58 6.61 4.47
C ASN A 99 -22.68 6.85 5.99
N LEU A 100 -21.95 6.08 6.79
CA LEU A 100 -21.87 6.28 8.24
C LEU A 100 -20.69 7.20 8.59
N VAL A 101 -20.74 7.81 9.78
CA VAL A 101 -19.59 8.37 10.49
C VAL A 101 -19.44 7.56 11.77
N ILE A 102 -18.30 6.92 12.03
CA ILE A 102 -18.11 6.03 13.18
C ILE A 102 -16.86 6.47 13.94
N HIS A 103 -17.04 6.98 15.15
CA HIS A 103 -15.94 7.54 15.93
C HIS A 103 -16.14 7.39 17.44
N SER A 104 -15.07 7.65 18.18
CA SER A 104 -15.02 7.72 19.63
C SER A 104 -15.38 6.42 20.36
N PHE A 105 -15.40 5.28 19.66
CA PHE A 105 -15.55 3.98 20.30
C PHE A 105 -14.26 3.59 21.03
N PRO A 106 -14.32 2.99 22.22
CA PRO A 106 -13.12 2.52 22.92
C PRO A 106 -12.45 1.32 22.24
N GLY A 107 -13.17 0.57 21.39
CA GLY A 107 -12.65 -0.50 20.55
C GLY A 107 -12.37 -0.03 19.11
N SER A 108 -12.60 -0.92 18.16
CA SER A 108 -12.55 -0.62 16.73
C SER A 108 -13.83 0.06 16.26
N GLY A 109 -13.77 0.87 15.21
CA GLY A 109 -14.99 1.43 14.60
C GLY A 109 -15.90 0.32 14.06
N LEU A 110 -15.33 -0.62 13.31
CA LEU A 110 -16.01 -1.78 12.76
C LEU A 110 -15.22 -3.06 13.04
N ALA A 111 -15.92 -4.12 13.46
CA ALA A 111 -15.37 -5.47 13.60
C ALA A 111 -16.14 -6.44 12.69
N ILE A 112 -15.44 -7.10 11.77
CA ILE A 112 -16.01 -7.99 10.75
C ILE A 112 -15.49 -9.41 10.96
N ASN A 113 -16.40 -10.32 11.29
CA ASN A 113 -16.10 -11.71 11.60
C ASN A 113 -16.85 -12.68 10.67
N SER A 114 -17.13 -12.22 9.45
CA SER A 114 -17.98 -12.89 8.46
C SER A 114 -17.60 -12.47 7.04
N ASP A 115 -18.21 -13.14 6.05
CA ASP A 115 -17.80 -13.02 4.65
C ASP A 115 -18.63 -11.99 3.87
N SER A 116 -18.10 -11.55 2.73
CA SER A 116 -18.87 -10.86 1.68
C SER A 116 -19.58 -9.58 2.13
N ASN A 117 -19.06 -8.88 3.15
CA ASN A 117 -19.62 -7.61 3.59
C ASN A 117 -19.04 -6.44 2.78
N LEU A 118 -19.86 -5.40 2.57
CA LEU A 118 -19.45 -4.16 1.92
C LEU A 118 -19.46 -3.01 2.93
N VAL A 119 -18.33 -2.31 3.05
CA VAL A 119 -18.24 -1.02 3.75
C VAL A 119 -17.89 0.04 2.72
N ALA A 120 -18.79 0.97 2.45
CA ALA A 120 -18.57 1.97 1.40
C ALA A 120 -19.00 3.37 1.80
N GLY A 121 -18.28 4.35 1.29
CA GLY A 121 -18.62 5.76 1.44
C GLY A 121 -18.74 6.20 2.89
N SER A 122 -18.04 5.60 3.85
CA SER A 122 -18.13 5.88 5.30
C SER A 122 -16.92 6.68 5.82
N ILE A 123 -17.08 7.43 6.90
CA ILE A 123 -15.99 8.11 7.61
C ILE A 123 -15.76 7.38 8.94
N ILE A 124 -14.53 6.97 9.22
CA ILE A 124 -14.20 6.16 10.39
C ILE A 124 -13.01 6.77 11.12
N GLY A 125 -13.27 7.25 12.34
CA GLY A 125 -12.29 7.89 13.24
C GLY A 125 -12.22 9.42 13.14
N LEU A 126 -13.00 10.07 12.27
CA LEU A 126 -13.05 11.53 12.14
C LEU A 126 -14.45 12.10 12.39
N ASP A 127 -14.53 13.42 12.48
CA ASP A 127 -15.79 14.17 12.42
C ASP A 127 -16.50 14.03 11.07
N HIS A 128 -17.75 14.50 10.99
CA HIS A 128 -18.57 14.36 9.79
C HIS A 128 -18.04 15.11 8.55
N ASN A 129 -17.09 16.03 8.72
CA ASN A 129 -16.41 16.73 7.62
C ASN A 129 -15.13 16.01 7.17
N GLY A 130 -14.68 15.02 7.93
CA GLY A 130 -13.40 14.36 7.72
C GLY A 130 -12.21 15.29 7.93
N ALA A 131 -12.32 16.25 8.84
CA ALA A 131 -11.31 17.29 9.08
C ALA A 131 -10.75 17.28 10.51
N SER A 132 -11.48 16.69 11.47
CA SER A 132 -11.04 16.62 12.86
C SER A 132 -10.92 15.18 13.34
N ASP A 133 -9.84 14.89 14.04
CA ASP A 133 -9.59 13.61 14.69
C ASP A 133 -10.52 13.43 15.91
N LEU A 134 -11.34 12.39 15.87
CA LEU A 134 -12.19 11.95 17.00
C LEU A 134 -11.82 10.55 17.51
N GLY A 135 -11.06 9.80 16.71
CA GLY A 135 -10.46 8.49 16.91
C GLY A 135 -11.39 7.36 17.35
N ASN A 136 -11.07 6.13 16.95
CA ASN A 136 -11.50 4.96 17.72
C ASN A 136 -10.29 4.45 18.52
N GLY A 137 -10.52 3.88 19.70
CA GLY A 137 -9.48 3.44 20.64
C GLY A 137 -8.62 2.27 20.14
N SER A 138 -9.03 1.63 19.04
CA SER A 138 -8.26 0.60 18.35
C SER A 138 -8.22 0.84 16.84
N TYR A 139 -8.62 -0.14 16.02
CA TYR A 139 -8.58 -0.04 14.56
C TYR A 139 -9.76 0.77 14.01
N GLY A 140 -9.62 1.35 12.82
CA GLY A 140 -10.80 1.83 12.10
C GLY A 140 -11.71 0.65 11.74
N ILE A 141 -11.15 -0.32 11.04
CA ILE A 141 -11.81 -1.57 10.64
C ILE A 141 -10.92 -2.76 11.00
N LEU A 142 -11.48 -3.75 11.68
CA LEU A 142 -10.85 -5.04 11.98
C LEU A 142 -11.60 -6.16 11.27
N ILE A 143 -10.89 -6.99 10.49
CA ILE A 143 -11.38 -8.22 9.89
C ILE A 143 -10.58 -9.38 10.50
N THR A 144 -11.23 -10.29 11.24
CA THR A 144 -10.52 -11.37 11.96
C THR A 144 -10.66 -12.74 11.30
N ASP A 145 -11.79 -13.05 10.66
CA ASP A 145 -12.01 -14.38 10.05
C ASP A 145 -12.83 -14.31 8.75
N GLY A 146 -13.15 -13.10 8.30
CA GLY A 146 -14.04 -12.87 7.16
C GLY A 146 -13.32 -12.83 5.81
N SER A 147 -13.77 -13.62 4.85
CA SER A 147 -13.28 -13.61 3.47
C SER A 147 -14.13 -12.75 2.55
N PHE A 148 -13.53 -12.29 1.44
CA PHE A 148 -14.24 -11.58 0.36
C PHE A 148 -15.01 -10.32 0.80
N ASN A 149 -14.61 -9.69 1.91
CA ASN A 149 -15.14 -8.39 2.30
C ASN A 149 -14.55 -7.30 1.40
N GLN A 150 -15.37 -6.31 1.09
CA GLN A 150 -14.99 -5.16 0.29
C GLN A 150 -15.04 -3.89 1.14
N ILE A 151 -13.89 -3.24 1.27
CA ILE A 151 -13.74 -1.93 1.91
C ILE A 151 -13.51 -0.89 0.82
N GLY A 152 -14.55 -0.11 0.55
CA GLY A 152 -14.60 0.96 -0.43
C GLY A 152 -15.07 0.50 -1.81
N GLY A 153 -14.80 1.29 -2.84
CA GLY A 153 -15.24 1.01 -4.21
C GLY A 153 -14.64 2.00 -5.21
N SER A 154 -14.81 1.71 -6.51
CA SER A 154 -14.26 2.57 -7.57
C SER A 154 -15.07 3.83 -7.84
N ASP A 155 -16.31 3.91 -7.37
CA ASP A 155 -17.09 5.13 -7.48
C ASP A 155 -16.69 6.11 -6.36
N PRO A 156 -16.56 7.42 -6.62
CA PRO A 156 -16.21 8.38 -5.57
C PRO A 156 -17.16 8.40 -4.36
N ALA A 157 -18.41 7.97 -4.55
CA ALA A 157 -19.39 7.84 -3.47
C ALA A 157 -19.12 6.62 -2.57
N ASP A 158 -18.31 5.66 -3.01
CA ASP A 158 -17.90 4.48 -2.25
C ASP A 158 -16.62 4.70 -1.45
N HIS A 159 -15.94 5.84 -1.62
CA HIS A 159 -14.68 6.11 -0.95
C HIS A 159 -14.87 6.21 0.57
N ASN A 160 -14.23 5.32 1.32
CA ASN A 160 -14.17 5.49 2.77
C ASN A 160 -13.01 6.42 3.15
N LEU A 161 -13.20 7.16 4.24
CA LEU A 161 -12.17 7.96 4.89
C LEU A 161 -11.86 7.34 6.25
N ILE A 162 -10.65 6.79 6.42
CA ILE A 162 -10.27 5.99 7.59
C ILE A 162 -9.00 6.58 8.21
N SER A 163 -9.17 7.39 9.23
CA SER A 163 -8.12 8.28 9.77
C SER A 163 -8.36 8.53 11.25
N GLY A 164 -7.32 8.97 11.98
CA GLY A 164 -7.44 9.33 13.40
C GLY A 164 -7.57 8.15 14.37
N ASN A 165 -7.54 6.90 13.90
CA ASN A 165 -7.69 5.75 14.80
C ASN A 165 -6.41 5.51 15.63
N ASP A 166 -6.56 5.05 16.87
CA ASP A 166 -5.45 4.87 17.83
C ASP A 166 -4.57 3.64 17.50
N HIS A 167 -4.95 2.82 16.53
CA HIS A 167 -4.13 1.77 15.93
C HIS A 167 -4.07 1.92 14.40
N SER A 168 -4.09 0.80 13.66
CA SER A 168 -4.08 0.83 12.20
C SER A 168 -5.44 1.28 11.66
N GLY A 169 -5.46 1.89 10.47
CA GLY A 169 -6.72 2.22 9.80
C GLY A 169 -7.54 0.96 9.52
N ILE A 170 -6.94 0.00 8.82
CA ILE A 170 -7.54 -1.31 8.53
C ILE A 170 -6.59 -2.41 9.00
N ARG A 171 -7.12 -3.42 9.69
CA ARG A 171 -6.42 -4.66 10.06
C ARG A 171 -7.17 -5.87 9.53
N ILE A 172 -6.44 -6.78 8.86
CA ILE A 172 -6.92 -8.09 8.41
C ILE A 172 -6.04 -9.16 9.05
N ASP A 173 -6.65 -10.05 9.81
CA ASP A 173 -5.97 -11.10 10.55
C ASP A 173 -6.48 -12.49 10.16
N ASN A 174 -5.62 -13.49 10.38
CA ASN A 174 -5.88 -14.91 10.29
C ASN A 174 -6.11 -15.46 8.87
N LEU A 175 -5.81 -16.75 8.74
CA LEU A 175 -5.83 -17.48 7.48
C LEU A 175 -7.22 -17.52 6.83
N ALA A 176 -8.27 -17.48 7.65
CA ALA A 176 -9.66 -17.48 7.19
C ALA A 176 -10.07 -16.16 6.55
N ALA A 177 -9.40 -15.04 6.84
CA ALA A 177 -9.74 -13.74 6.27
C ALA A 177 -9.13 -13.52 4.89
N SER A 178 -9.37 -14.42 3.94
CA SER A 178 -8.74 -14.40 2.63
C SER A 178 -9.52 -13.60 1.58
N GLY A 179 -8.85 -13.13 0.53
CA GLY A 179 -9.56 -12.58 -0.63
C GLY A 179 -10.30 -11.26 -0.37
N ASN A 180 -9.96 -10.52 0.69
CA ASN A 180 -10.57 -9.23 0.97
C ASN A 180 -10.01 -8.16 0.01
N ILE A 181 -10.84 -7.16 -0.30
CA ILE A 181 -10.51 -6.08 -1.23
C ILE A 181 -10.60 -4.74 -0.51
N ILE A 182 -9.49 -4.01 -0.47
CA ILE A 182 -9.43 -2.64 0.03
C ILE A 182 -9.19 -1.74 -1.18
N GLN A 183 -10.18 -0.97 -1.64
CA GLN A 183 -10.05 -0.12 -2.83
C GLN A 183 -10.77 1.22 -2.70
N GLY A 184 -10.22 2.27 -3.30
CA GLY A 184 -10.83 3.60 -3.32
C GLY A 184 -10.90 4.28 -1.96
N ASN A 185 -10.02 3.97 -1.01
CA ASN A 185 -10.07 4.54 0.34
C ASN A 185 -9.04 5.65 0.54
N PHE A 186 -9.36 6.61 1.39
CA PHE A 186 -8.43 7.63 1.90
C PHE A 186 -8.07 7.25 3.33
N ILE A 187 -6.79 6.97 3.59
CA ILE A 187 -6.32 6.35 4.83
C ILE A 187 -5.17 7.19 5.42
N GLY A 188 -5.43 7.80 6.59
CA GLY A 188 -4.47 8.64 7.31
C GLY A 188 -4.46 10.11 6.87
N THR A 189 -5.45 10.54 6.10
CA THR A 189 -5.59 11.91 5.59
C THR A 189 -6.92 12.55 6.00
N ASP A 190 -7.08 13.85 5.74
CA ASP A 190 -8.37 14.54 5.76
C ASP A 190 -9.22 14.19 4.52
N SER A 191 -10.46 14.64 4.49
CA SER A 191 -11.39 14.39 3.36
C SER A 191 -10.92 14.97 2.03
N SER A 192 -9.99 15.93 2.04
CA SER A 192 -9.37 16.46 0.83
C SER A 192 -8.20 15.63 0.32
N GLY A 193 -7.63 14.75 1.15
CA GLY A 193 -6.43 13.98 0.84
C GLY A 193 -5.16 14.84 0.77
N THR A 194 -5.14 16.01 1.41
CA THR A 194 -4.02 16.96 1.36
C THR A 194 -3.38 17.24 2.72
N SER A 195 -4.05 16.88 3.81
CA SER A 195 -3.53 17.01 5.17
C SER A 195 -3.53 15.65 5.87
N ALA A 196 -2.50 15.39 6.67
CA ALA A 196 -2.40 14.14 7.43
C ALA A 196 -3.28 14.20 8.68
N ILE A 197 -4.12 13.19 8.86
CA ILE A 197 -4.78 12.87 10.13
C ILE A 197 -4.51 11.40 10.41
N ARG A 198 -3.36 11.16 11.04
CA ARG A 198 -2.73 9.85 11.12
C ARG A 198 -3.62 8.82 11.81
N ASN A 199 -3.65 7.60 11.29
CA ASN A 199 -3.84 6.44 12.15
C ASN A 199 -2.54 6.22 12.92
N SER A 200 -2.60 5.87 14.20
CA SER A 200 -1.43 5.87 15.09
C SER A 200 -0.48 4.69 14.88
N ASN A 201 -0.83 3.73 14.03
CA ASN A 201 0.05 2.65 13.56
C ASN A 201 0.04 2.58 12.02
N TYR A 202 -0.26 1.44 11.41
CA TYR A 202 -0.24 1.28 9.95
C TYR A 202 -1.47 1.90 9.27
N GLY A 203 -1.36 2.30 8.01
CA GLY A 203 -2.56 2.57 7.21
C GLY A 203 -3.38 1.28 7.05
N ILE A 204 -2.72 0.24 6.54
CA ILE A 204 -3.26 -1.10 6.36
C ILE A 204 -2.29 -2.13 6.95
N LEU A 205 -2.80 -3.05 7.77
CA LEU A 205 -2.07 -4.20 8.28
C LEU A 205 -2.75 -5.50 7.85
N ILE A 206 -2.01 -6.39 7.19
CA ILE A 206 -2.43 -7.76 6.86
C ILE A 206 -1.49 -8.72 7.58
N PHE A 207 -2.07 -9.64 8.35
CA PHE A 207 -1.33 -10.57 9.19
C PHE A 207 -1.89 -11.99 9.07
N ASP A 208 -1.04 -12.93 8.69
CA ASP A 208 -1.42 -14.35 8.49
C ASP A 208 -2.64 -14.53 7.56
N SER A 209 -2.84 -13.67 6.57
CA SER A 209 -4.07 -13.60 5.78
C SER A 209 -3.76 -13.50 4.26
N PRO A 210 -4.07 -14.55 3.47
CA PRO A 210 -3.62 -14.65 2.08
C PRO A 210 -4.60 -14.03 1.07
N ASP A 211 -4.11 -13.86 -0.16
CA ASP A 211 -4.91 -13.59 -1.35
C ASP A 211 -5.70 -12.26 -1.31
N ASN A 212 -5.27 -11.31 -0.47
CA ASN A 212 -5.90 -10.00 -0.35
C ASN A 212 -5.47 -9.03 -1.45
N ILE A 213 -6.33 -8.07 -1.77
CA ILE A 213 -6.08 -7.04 -2.78
C ILE A 213 -6.15 -5.65 -2.13
N ILE A 214 -5.08 -4.88 -2.27
CA ILE A 214 -5.00 -3.47 -1.89
C ILE A 214 -4.92 -2.65 -3.18
N GLY A 215 -6.02 -1.97 -3.47
CA GLY A 215 -6.23 -1.10 -4.62
C GLY A 215 -6.88 -1.84 -5.79
N GLY A 216 -6.63 -1.36 -7.00
CA GLY A 216 -7.23 -1.89 -8.21
C GLY A 216 -7.10 -0.95 -9.40
N THR A 217 -7.65 -1.33 -10.54
CA THR A 217 -7.50 -0.59 -11.81
C THR A 217 -8.76 0.15 -12.25
N ALA A 218 -9.92 -0.17 -11.66
CA ALA A 218 -11.21 0.41 -12.04
C ALA A 218 -11.23 1.92 -11.72
N GLY A 219 -11.55 2.76 -12.71
CA GLY A 219 -11.67 4.21 -12.53
C GLY A 219 -10.36 4.97 -12.22
N VAL A 220 -9.19 4.31 -12.31
CA VAL A 220 -7.89 4.93 -12.07
C VAL A 220 -7.53 5.90 -13.20
N THR A 221 -7.17 7.14 -12.84
CA THR A 221 -6.67 8.14 -13.80
C THR A 221 -5.15 8.01 -13.92
N VAL A 222 -4.68 7.38 -15.00
CA VAL A 222 -3.23 7.20 -15.25
C VAL A 222 -2.54 8.56 -15.39
N GLY A 223 -1.55 8.81 -14.53
CA GLY A 223 -0.80 10.07 -14.53
C GLY A 223 -1.58 11.28 -14.00
N GLY A 224 -2.75 11.06 -13.39
CA GLY A 224 -3.57 12.08 -12.72
C GLY A 224 -3.77 11.74 -11.24
N PRO A 225 -4.67 12.44 -10.51
CA PRO A 225 -4.87 12.22 -9.09
C PRO A 225 -5.35 10.80 -8.75
N CYS A 226 -5.22 10.40 -7.48
CA CYS A 226 -5.75 9.15 -6.96
C CYS A 226 -7.29 9.15 -7.06
N THR A 227 -7.82 8.36 -8.00
CA THR A 227 -9.26 8.21 -8.26
C THR A 227 -9.61 6.74 -8.47
N GLY A 228 -10.90 6.43 -8.48
CA GLY A 228 -11.35 5.07 -8.76
C GLY A 228 -11.03 4.14 -7.60
N ALA A 229 -10.49 2.97 -7.93
CA ALA A 229 -10.02 1.96 -7.00
C ALA A 229 -8.68 2.31 -6.32
N CYS A 230 -8.03 3.42 -6.68
CA CYS A 230 -6.81 3.89 -6.02
C CYS A 230 -7.07 4.16 -4.53
N ASN A 231 -6.28 3.54 -3.65
CA ASN A 231 -6.22 3.98 -2.25
C ASN A 231 -5.15 5.07 -2.09
N LEU A 232 -5.47 6.12 -1.35
CA LEU A 232 -4.54 7.12 -0.85
C LEU A 232 -4.12 6.73 0.58
N ILE A 233 -2.87 6.31 0.77
CA ILE A 233 -2.36 5.74 2.02
C ILE A 233 -1.16 6.59 2.49
N SER A 234 -1.46 7.60 3.29
CA SER A 234 -0.53 8.69 3.57
C SER A 234 -0.68 9.20 5.00
N GLY A 235 0.38 9.79 5.54
CA GLY A 235 0.38 10.38 6.87
C GLY A 235 0.16 9.40 8.02
N ASN A 236 0.23 8.08 7.82
CA ASN A 236 0.02 7.10 8.88
C ASN A 236 1.27 6.92 9.75
N GLY A 237 1.05 6.50 11.00
CA GLY A 237 2.06 6.18 11.98
C GLY A 237 2.36 7.32 12.96
N ALA A 238 2.62 6.96 14.21
CA ALA A 238 2.98 7.86 15.30
C ALA A 238 4.35 7.53 15.92
N ASN A 239 4.78 6.27 15.82
CA ASN A 239 5.95 5.73 16.50
C ASN A 239 6.83 4.94 15.53
N GLY A 240 8.11 4.78 15.90
CA GLY A 240 9.17 4.34 15.01
C GLY A 240 9.10 2.92 14.48
N ASP A 241 7.95 2.23 14.51
CA ASP A 241 7.70 0.96 13.82
C ASP A 241 6.61 0.95 12.72
N ASP A 242 5.92 2.08 12.51
CA ASP A 242 4.70 2.14 11.69
C ASP A 242 4.98 2.39 10.19
N SER A 243 4.06 2.04 9.28
CA SER A 243 4.25 2.14 7.82
C SER A 243 2.90 2.34 7.09
N GLY A 244 2.92 2.67 5.80
CA GLY A 244 1.69 2.78 5.01
C GLY A 244 0.94 1.44 4.96
N ILE A 245 1.59 0.43 4.40
CA ILE A 245 1.08 -0.95 4.29
C ILE A 245 2.06 -1.91 4.97
N PHE A 246 1.56 -2.74 5.86
CA PHE A 246 2.28 -3.86 6.46
C PHE A 246 1.67 -5.19 6.04
N ILE A 247 2.48 -6.08 5.48
CA ILE A 247 2.12 -7.47 5.18
C ILE A 247 3.07 -8.37 5.97
N GLY A 248 2.55 -9.20 6.87
CA GLY A 248 3.42 -9.98 7.74
C GLY A 248 2.98 -11.39 8.07
N ASP A 249 4.02 -12.17 8.42
CA ASP A 249 4.00 -13.60 8.74
C ASP A 249 3.70 -14.51 7.52
N GLN A 250 3.91 -15.82 7.69
CA GLN A 250 4.06 -16.80 6.61
C GLN A 250 2.79 -17.00 5.78
N GLU A 251 1.62 -16.66 6.32
CA GLU A 251 0.35 -16.97 5.66
C GLU A 251 -0.24 -15.76 4.92
N ALA A 252 0.42 -14.60 4.93
CA ALA A 252 0.01 -13.40 4.19
C ALA A 252 0.42 -13.42 2.69
N ASP A 253 0.42 -14.62 2.11
CA ASP A 253 0.85 -14.91 0.74
C ASP A 253 -0.06 -14.28 -0.32
N ARG A 254 0.49 -14.10 -1.53
CA ARG A 254 -0.28 -13.74 -2.74
C ARG A 254 -1.10 -12.44 -2.59
N THR A 255 -0.68 -11.56 -1.67
CA THR A 255 -1.24 -10.22 -1.56
C THR A 255 -0.89 -9.41 -2.80
N GLN A 256 -1.86 -8.71 -3.37
CA GLN A 256 -1.69 -7.82 -4.51
C GLN A 256 -1.84 -6.36 -4.07
N ILE A 257 -0.86 -5.53 -4.40
CA ILE A 257 -0.85 -4.09 -4.13
C ILE A 257 -0.80 -3.37 -5.48
N LEU A 258 -1.93 -2.84 -5.94
CA LEU A 258 -2.13 -2.33 -7.30
C LEU A 258 -2.74 -0.93 -7.31
N GLY A 259 -2.17 0.00 -8.08
CA GLY A 259 -2.82 1.27 -8.36
C GLY A 259 -2.94 2.24 -7.18
N ASN A 260 -2.09 2.12 -6.14
CA ASN A 260 -2.19 2.92 -4.92
C ASN A 260 -1.25 4.14 -4.92
N TYR A 261 -1.63 5.17 -4.15
CA TYR A 261 -0.79 6.34 -3.83
C TYR A 261 -0.35 6.23 -2.37
N ILE A 262 0.95 6.10 -2.14
CA ILE A 262 1.51 5.76 -0.83
C ILE A 262 2.56 6.78 -0.44
N GLY A 263 2.21 7.64 0.52
CA GLY A 263 3.06 8.69 1.06
C GLY A 263 3.01 10.04 0.30
N THR A 264 2.05 10.21 -0.60
CA THR A 264 1.82 11.48 -1.31
C THR A 264 0.46 12.08 -0.94
N ASP A 265 0.20 13.31 -1.34
CA ASP A 265 -1.16 13.85 -1.40
C ASP A 265 -2.01 13.18 -2.50
N VAL A 266 -3.30 13.49 -2.54
CA VAL A 266 -4.25 12.99 -3.55
C VAL A 266 -3.83 13.30 -4.98
N SER A 267 -3.08 14.40 -5.20
CA SER A 267 -2.59 14.76 -6.53
C SER A 267 -1.38 13.93 -6.97
N GLY A 268 -0.67 13.29 -6.03
CA GLY A 268 0.58 12.58 -6.29
C GLY A 268 1.77 13.50 -6.54
N THR A 269 1.68 14.77 -6.13
CA THR A 269 2.73 15.78 -6.40
C THR A 269 3.34 16.38 -5.15
N LEU A 270 2.68 16.24 -3.99
CA LEU A 270 3.17 16.71 -2.71
C LEU A 270 3.44 15.54 -1.76
N ASP A 271 4.40 15.76 -0.88
CA ASP A 271 4.80 14.81 0.16
C ASP A 271 3.76 14.82 1.29
N LEU A 272 3.21 13.64 1.59
CA LEU A 272 2.37 13.39 2.75
C LEU A 272 2.79 12.05 3.38
N GLY A 273 4.10 11.84 3.48
CA GLY A 273 4.74 10.58 3.80
C GLY A 273 4.19 9.87 5.03
N ASN A 274 4.13 8.55 4.97
CA ASN A 274 3.97 7.74 6.17
C ASN A 274 5.22 7.87 7.07
N SER A 275 5.08 7.60 8.38
CA SER A 275 6.14 7.85 9.37
C SER A 275 7.41 7.01 9.18
N ARG A 276 7.32 5.87 8.46
CA ARG A 276 8.49 5.10 7.98
C ARG A 276 8.34 4.65 6.53
N ASP A 277 8.02 3.38 6.31
CA ASP A 277 8.07 2.74 5.01
C ASP A 277 6.72 2.93 4.29
N GLY A 278 6.74 2.99 2.96
CA GLY A 278 5.51 2.94 2.18
C GLY A 278 4.85 1.57 2.30
N ILE A 279 5.61 0.54 1.94
CA ILE A 279 5.20 -0.88 2.03
C ILE A 279 6.29 -1.65 2.77
N ILE A 280 5.89 -2.46 3.75
CA ILE A 280 6.78 -3.42 4.42
C ILE A 280 6.24 -4.85 4.33
N LEU A 281 7.09 -5.77 3.86
CA LEU A 281 6.89 -7.22 3.94
C LEU A 281 7.75 -7.74 5.09
N TYR A 282 7.15 -8.40 6.08
CA TYR A 282 7.82 -8.67 7.35
C TYR A 282 7.67 -10.12 7.83
N THR A 283 8.77 -10.72 8.30
CA THR A 283 8.75 -11.99 9.05
C THR A 283 9.36 -11.81 10.43
N TYR A 284 8.73 -12.35 11.47
CA TYR A 284 9.33 -12.42 12.79
C TYR A 284 10.46 -13.46 12.81
N THR A 285 11.71 -13.00 12.88
CA THR A 285 12.89 -13.89 12.95
C THR A 285 12.81 -14.87 14.13
N GLY A 286 13.19 -16.13 13.91
CA GLY A 286 13.35 -17.12 14.97
C GLY A 286 12.13 -18.02 15.25
N ASN A 287 11.02 -17.83 14.52
CA ASN A 287 9.87 -18.73 14.57
C ASN A 287 10.00 -19.96 13.64
N GLY A 288 11.04 -20.01 12.79
CA GLY A 288 11.25 -21.09 11.80
C GLY A 288 10.27 -21.06 10.63
N ARG A 289 9.52 -19.97 10.47
CA ARG A 289 8.51 -19.76 9.43
C ARG A 289 9.05 -18.84 8.33
N GLY A 290 8.54 -19.00 7.10
CA GLY A 290 8.86 -18.16 5.94
C GLY A 290 8.23 -16.77 6.01
N GLY A 291 8.48 -15.94 5.00
CA GLY A 291 7.78 -14.65 4.84
C GLY A 291 6.56 -14.72 3.93
N PRO A 292 5.87 -13.58 3.72
CA PRO A 292 4.79 -13.51 2.75
C PRO A 292 5.34 -13.74 1.34
N ASP A 293 4.97 -14.87 0.76
CA ASP A 293 5.44 -15.32 -0.54
C ASP A 293 4.51 -14.83 -1.66
N PHE A 294 5.07 -14.68 -2.86
CA PHE A 294 4.33 -14.33 -4.07
C PHE A 294 3.53 -13.02 -3.99
N THR A 295 3.97 -12.08 -3.15
CA THR A 295 3.37 -10.74 -3.11
C THR A 295 3.62 -10.01 -4.45
N GLN A 296 2.59 -9.39 -4.99
CA GLN A 296 2.68 -8.57 -6.20
C GLN A 296 2.54 -7.09 -5.84
N ILE A 297 3.54 -6.29 -6.21
CA ILE A 297 3.54 -4.84 -6.04
C ILE A 297 3.58 -4.21 -7.44
N GLY A 298 2.43 -3.72 -7.88
CA GLY A 298 2.23 -3.14 -9.19
C GLY A 298 2.00 -4.18 -10.29
N GLY A 299 2.16 -3.79 -11.54
CA GLY A 299 1.87 -4.64 -12.68
C GLY A 299 2.36 -4.05 -14.00
N THR A 300 1.84 -4.56 -15.12
CA THR A 300 2.28 -4.14 -16.46
C THR A 300 1.35 -3.12 -17.11
N SER A 301 0.15 -2.94 -16.59
CA SER A 301 -0.75 -1.87 -16.99
C SER A 301 -0.42 -0.58 -16.24
N PRO A 302 -0.45 0.61 -16.88
CA PRO A 302 -0.29 1.87 -16.16
C PRO A 302 -1.29 2.11 -15.03
N ALA A 303 -2.46 1.46 -15.05
CA ALA A 303 -3.45 1.54 -13.97
C ALA A 303 -3.11 0.67 -12.74
N GLU A 304 -2.22 -0.32 -12.89
CA GLU A 304 -1.74 -1.17 -11.79
C GLU A 304 -0.59 -0.53 -11.02
N ARG A 305 0.00 0.54 -11.57
CA ARG A 305 1.15 1.25 -10.99
C ARG A 305 0.85 1.80 -9.61
N ASN A 306 1.67 1.44 -8.63
CA ASN A 306 1.73 2.20 -7.38
C ASN A 306 2.66 3.41 -7.53
N LEU A 307 2.27 4.51 -6.90
CA LEU A 307 3.12 5.66 -6.62
C LEU A 307 3.57 5.59 -5.16
N ILE A 308 4.86 5.36 -4.91
CA ILE A 308 5.43 5.08 -3.59
C ILE A 308 6.54 6.09 -3.29
N SER A 309 6.18 7.20 -2.67
CA SER A 309 6.99 8.42 -2.62
C SER A 309 6.75 9.18 -1.33
N GLY A 310 7.67 10.07 -0.94
CA GLY A 310 7.54 10.90 0.27
C GLY A 310 7.66 10.16 1.60
N ASN A 311 7.74 8.82 1.62
CA ASN A 311 7.77 8.08 2.87
C ASN A 311 9.05 8.39 3.67
N ASN A 312 8.91 8.49 4.99
CA ASN A 312 9.98 8.96 5.88
C ASN A 312 11.10 7.92 6.12
N ARG A 313 11.05 6.76 5.45
CA ARG A 313 12.12 5.77 5.39
C ARG A 313 12.22 5.12 4.01
N TYR A 314 11.83 3.87 3.84
CA TYR A 314 11.94 3.16 2.56
C TYR A 314 10.65 3.31 1.75
N GLY A 315 10.75 3.25 0.42
CA GLY A 315 9.55 3.06 -0.40
C GLY A 315 8.96 1.67 -0.16
N ILE A 316 9.77 0.65 -0.46
CA ILE A 316 9.44 -0.77 -0.24
C ILE A 316 10.52 -1.40 0.62
N HIS A 317 10.12 -2.08 1.69
CA HIS A 317 11.00 -2.78 2.62
C HIS A 317 10.63 -4.26 2.69
N MET A 318 11.49 -5.14 2.19
CA MET A 318 11.32 -6.58 2.28
C MET A 318 12.23 -7.12 3.38
N ARG A 319 11.69 -7.18 4.60
CA ARG A 319 12.37 -7.71 5.79
C ARG A 319 11.82 -9.09 6.13
N ALA A 320 11.94 -9.98 5.18
CA ALA A 320 11.31 -11.28 5.23
C ALA A 320 12.10 -12.26 4.35
N ASP A 321 12.14 -13.53 4.77
CA ASP A 321 12.57 -14.65 3.91
C ASP A 321 11.51 -14.95 2.81
N SER A 322 10.90 -13.89 2.28
CA SER A 322 9.88 -13.90 1.24
C SER A 322 10.46 -14.44 -0.07
N SER A 323 9.65 -15.24 -0.76
CA SER A 323 9.98 -15.87 -2.02
C SER A 323 9.03 -15.42 -3.12
N GLY A 324 9.56 -15.16 -4.31
CA GLY A 324 8.75 -14.92 -5.50
C GLY A 324 7.97 -13.61 -5.49
N THR A 325 8.38 -12.62 -4.69
CA THR A 325 7.80 -11.27 -4.73
C THR A 325 8.06 -10.63 -6.11
N ILE A 326 7.03 -10.04 -6.71
CA ILE A 326 7.09 -9.37 -8.02
C ILE A 326 6.84 -7.88 -7.81
N ILE A 327 7.79 -7.04 -8.23
CA ILE A 327 7.69 -5.57 -8.17
C ILE A 327 7.78 -5.04 -9.60
N GLN A 328 6.67 -4.55 -10.16
CA GLN A 328 6.59 -4.16 -11.58
C GLN A 328 5.81 -2.87 -11.79
N GLY A 329 6.27 -2.05 -12.74
CA GLY A 329 5.51 -0.89 -13.23
C GLY A 329 5.34 0.26 -12.23
N ASN A 330 6.04 0.27 -11.10
CA ASN A 330 5.87 1.24 -10.02
C ASN A 330 6.70 2.52 -10.22
N TYR A 331 6.22 3.63 -9.66
CA TYR A 331 7.02 4.85 -9.47
C TYR A 331 7.43 4.96 -8.02
N ILE A 332 8.73 5.04 -7.77
CA ILE A 332 9.31 5.00 -6.43
C ILE A 332 10.26 6.18 -6.26
N GLY A 333 9.85 7.16 -5.44
CA GLY A 333 10.61 8.37 -5.14
C GLY A 333 10.41 9.54 -6.12
N THR A 334 9.41 9.45 -7.00
CA THR A 334 9.03 10.51 -7.95
C THR A 334 7.60 10.98 -7.71
N GLY A 335 7.20 12.12 -8.29
CA GLY A 335 5.79 12.47 -8.40
C GLY A 335 5.04 11.59 -9.42
N VAL A 336 3.72 11.72 -9.50
CA VAL A 336 2.83 10.99 -10.41
C VAL A 336 3.26 11.02 -11.88
N HIS A 337 3.86 12.13 -12.33
CA HIS A 337 4.32 12.29 -13.71
C HIS A 337 5.69 11.67 -13.97
N GLY A 338 6.42 11.23 -12.93
CA GLY A 338 7.75 10.65 -13.07
C GLY A 338 8.85 11.62 -13.51
N THR A 339 8.59 12.93 -13.45
CA THR A 339 9.52 13.99 -13.91
C THR A 339 10.08 14.86 -12.79
N SER A 340 9.59 14.70 -11.56
CA SER A 340 10.03 15.43 -10.37
C SER A 340 10.31 14.47 -9.23
N ALA A 341 11.30 14.80 -8.41
CA ALA A 341 11.66 13.99 -7.25
C ALA A 341 10.65 14.24 -6.12
N LEU A 342 10.22 13.15 -5.50
CA LEU A 342 9.41 13.11 -4.29
C LEU A 342 9.94 11.93 -3.45
N GLY A 343 11.23 11.96 -3.20
CA GLY A 343 12.00 10.81 -2.72
C GLY A 343 11.50 10.25 -1.40
N ASN A 344 11.58 8.94 -1.25
CA ASN A 344 11.58 8.35 0.09
C ASN A 344 12.88 8.74 0.80
N SER A 345 12.84 8.97 2.12
CA SER A 345 13.98 9.56 2.85
C SER A 345 15.22 8.65 2.89
N GLN A 346 15.04 7.34 2.71
CA GLN A 346 16.10 6.33 2.65
C GLN A 346 16.08 5.59 1.29
N HIS A 347 16.31 4.27 1.28
CA HIS A 347 16.28 3.48 0.04
C HIS A 347 14.91 3.53 -0.64
N GLY A 348 14.87 3.58 -1.97
CA GLY A 348 13.61 3.36 -2.70
C GLY A 348 13.09 1.95 -2.43
N ILE A 349 13.96 0.96 -2.57
CA ILE A 349 13.71 -0.45 -2.23
C ILE A 349 14.83 -0.96 -1.33
N TYR A 350 14.50 -1.58 -0.21
CA TYR A 350 15.44 -2.31 0.64
C TYR A 350 14.94 -3.75 0.85
N SER A 351 15.72 -4.74 0.44
CA SER A 351 15.39 -6.15 0.58
C SER A 351 16.51 -6.91 1.28
N THR A 352 16.17 -7.73 2.26
CA THR A 352 17.10 -8.58 3.02
C THR A 352 16.61 -10.03 2.99
N ASN A 353 17.50 -11.00 2.74
CA ASN A 353 17.21 -12.45 2.73
C ASN A 353 16.07 -12.91 1.78
N SER A 354 15.62 -12.08 0.85
CA SER A 354 14.57 -12.46 -0.10
C SER A 354 15.07 -13.47 -1.14
N LYS A 355 14.21 -14.38 -1.57
CA LYS A 355 14.49 -15.38 -2.61
C LYS A 355 13.65 -15.14 -3.85
N THR A 356 14.23 -15.37 -5.01
CA THR A 356 13.53 -15.35 -6.32
C THR A 356 12.73 -14.07 -6.62
N THR A 357 13.09 -12.95 -5.98
CA THR A 357 12.44 -11.64 -6.19
C THR A 357 12.61 -11.18 -7.62
N VAL A 358 11.52 -10.72 -8.24
CA VAL A 358 11.52 -10.14 -9.58
C VAL A 358 11.30 -8.64 -9.47
N LEU A 359 12.30 -7.85 -9.84
CA LEU A 359 12.20 -6.40 -9.96
C LEU A 359 12.16 -6.02 -11.45
N GLY A 360 10.99 -5.57 -11.89
CA GLY A 360 10.70 -5.23 -13.26
C GLY A 360 10.41 -6.46 -14.11
N GLY A 361 10.78 -6.42 -15.39
CA GLY A 361 10.52 -7.50 -16.33
C GLY A 361 10.55 -6.99 -17.76
N THR A 362 10.44 -7.89 -18.73
CA THR A 362 10.52 -7.53 -20.16
C THR A 362 9.16 -7.18 -20.79
N ALA A 363 8.07 -7.41 -20.05
CA ALA A 363 6.71 -7.25 -20.55
C ALA A 363 6.33 -5.76 -20.68
N GLY A 364 5.83 -5.38 -21.85
CA GLY A 364 5.32 -4.02 -22.11
C GLY A 364 6.38 -2.91 -22.14
N ILE A 365 7.68 -3.26 -22.19
CA ILE A 365 8.78 -2.30 -22.30
C ILE A 365 8.98 -1.89 -23.76
N THR A 366 9.03 -0.57 -23.99
CA THR A 366 9.46 -0.01 -25.27
C THR A 366 10.97 0.22 -25.26
N VAL A 367 11.71 -0.52 -26.08
CA VAL A 367 13.16 -0.41 -26.19
C VAL A 367 13.54 0.98 -26.72
N GLY A 368 14.42 1.69 -26.00
CA GLY A 368 14.80 3.07 -26.36
C GLY A 368 13.70 4.10 -26.09
N GLY A 369 12.61 3.69 -25.42
CA GLY A 369 11.46 4.52 -25.09
C GLY A 369 11.32 4.79 -23.60
N PRO A 370 10.23 5.47 -23.18
CA PRO A 370 9.99 5.78 -21.76
C PRO A 370 9.77 4.51 -20.92
N CYS A 371 9.88 4.66 -19.60
CA CYS A 371 9.58 3.61 -18.63
C CYS A 371 8.08 3.26 -18.65
N THR A 372 7.75 2.15 -19.30
CA THR A 372 6.38 1.62 -19.47
C THR A 372 6.31 0.13 -19.12
N GLY A 373 5.10 -0.42 -19.03
CA GLY A 373 4.92 -1.86 -18.80
C GLY A 373 5.42 -2.25 -17.42
N ALA A 374 6.22 -3.32 -17.37
CA ALA A 374 6.86 -3.82 -16.16
C ALA A 374 7.96 -2.89 -15.59
N CYS A 375 8.40 -1.86 -16.32
CA CYS A 375 9.50 -0.98 -15.87
C CYS A 375 9.15 -0.26 -14.55
N ASN A 376 9.99 -0.42 -13.53
CA ASN A 376 9.94 0.43 -12.34
C ASN A 376 10.81 1.67 -12.56
N LEU A 377 10.28 2.83 -12.19
CA LEU A 377 11.00 4.10 -12.14
C LEU A 377 11.45 4.35 -10.70
N ILE A 378 12.74 4.19 -10.42
CA ILE A 378 13.32 4.25 -9.07
C ILE A 378 14.32 5.40 -9.01
N SER A 379 13.83 6.57 -8.62
CA SER A 379 14.53 7.84 -8.82
C SER A 379 14.26 8.81 -7.68
N GLY A 380 15.16 9.76 -7.45
CA GLY A 380 15.00 10.79 -6.42
C GLY A 380 15.04 10.30 -4.96
N ASN A 381 15.36 9.03 -4.69
CA ASN A 381 15.35 8.47 -3.33
C ASN A 381 16.63 8.80 -2.54
N GLY A 382 16.47 8.85 -1.22
CA GLY A 382 17.56 8.96 -0.25
C GLY A 382 17.89 10.40 0.16
N ALA A 383 18.02 10.64 1.47
CA ALA A 383 18.41 11.93 2.03
C ALA A 383 19.93 12.18 1.97
N ASN A 384 20.74 11.15 1.75
CA ASN A 384 22.19 11.22 1.59
C ASN A 384 22.73 9.99 0.83
N THR A 385 24.03 9.98 0.59
CA THR A 385 24.71 8.99 -0.26
C THR A 385 24.74 7.57 0.31
N ASN A 386 24.41 7.35 1.59
CA ASN A 386 24.28 6.00 2.16
C ASN A 386 22.98 5.30 1.73
N TYR A 387 22.04 6.04 1.13
CA TYR A 387 20.75 5.52 0.70
C TYR A 387 20.69 5.43 -0.83
N TYR A 388 20.10 4.35 -1.35
CA TYR A 388 20.25 3.88 -2.73
C TYR A 388 18.88 3.83 -3.41
N GLY A 389 18.85 3.79 -4.74
CA GLY A 389 17.60 3.52 -5.47
C GLY A 389 17.00 2.18 -5.04
N ALA A 390 17.75 1.09 -5.23
CA ALA A 390 17.43 -0.22 -4.66
C ALA A 390 18.65 -0.89 -4.03
N TYR A 391 18.41 -1.60 -2.93
CA TYR A 391 19.41 -2.38 -2.22
C TYR A 391 18.87 -3.77 -1.89
N PHE A 392 19.48 -4.78 -2.50
CA PHE A 392 19.29 -6.18 -2.15
C PHE A 392 20.50 -6.65 -1.33
N ALA A 393 20.27 -6.86 -0.05
CA ALA A 393 21.28 -7.11 0.98
C ALA A 393 21.19 -8.54 1.53
N ASP A 394 22.20 -8.91 2.31
CA ASP A 394 22.24 -10.14 3.12
C ASP A 394 22.11 -11.44 2.31
N GLY A 395 22.53 -11.40 1.05
CA GLY A 395 22.66 -12.61 0.25
C GLY A 395 21.36 -13.07 -0.38
N ILE A 396 20.92 -12.36 -1.41
CA ILE A 396 19.76 -12.76 -2.19
C ILE A 396 20.07 -13.98 -3.07
N ASP A 397 19.08 -14.86 -3.23
CA ASP A 397 19.15 -16.05 -4.10
C ASP A 397 18.14 -15.94 -5.23
N GLY A 398 18.62 -16.02 -6.47
CA GLY A 398 17.76 -16.11 -7.67
C GLY A 398 17.01 -14.83 -8.06
N ALA A 399 17.41 -13.66 -7.55
CA ALA A 399 16.73 -12.41 -7.89
C ALA A 399 16.92 -12.05 -9.38
N THR A 400 15.84 -11.62 -10.04
CA THR A 400 15.87 -11.15 -11.43
C THR A 400 15.51 -9.67 -11.48
N ILE A 401 16.43 -8.82 -11.92
CA ILE A 401 16.30 -7.37 -11.97
C ILE A 401 16.43 -6.93 -13.42
N GLN A 402 15.32 -6.59 -14.07
CA GLN A 402 15.26 -6.37 -15.52
C GLN A 402 14.39 -5.17 -15.89
N GLY A 403 14.82 -4.41 -16.90
CA GLY A 403 13.96 -3.41 -17.53
C GLY A 403 13.60 -2.21 -16.66
N ASN A 404 14.42 -1.87 -15.66
CA ASN A 404 14.13 -0.77 -14.72
C ASN A 404 14.95 0.48 -15.03
N PHE A 405 14.43 1.65 -14.62
CA PHE A 405 15.16 2.92 -14.64
C PHE A 405 15.57 3.31 -13.22
N PHE A 406 16.84 3.68 -13.05
CA PHE A 406 17.40 4.13 -11.78
C PHE A 406 18.08 5.48 -11.93
N GLY A 407 17.53 6.52 -11.29
CA GLY A 407 18.09 7.86 -11.26
C GLY A 407 17.76 8.72 -12.49
N LEU A 408 16.79 8.31 -13.29
CA LEU A 408 16.30 9.04 -14.47
C LEU A 408 14.83 9.41 -14.31
N ASP A 409 14.35 10.35 -15.11
CA ASP A 409 12.91 10.60 -15.24
C ASP A 409 12.21 9.48 -16.03
N VAL A 410 10.87 9.53 -16.10
CA VAL A 410 10.06 8.56 -16.84
C VAL A 410 10.47 8.42 -18.30
N THR A 411 11.00 9.47 -18.93
CA THR A 411 11.42 9.42 -20.33
C THR A 411 12.74 8.67 -20.52
N GLY A 412 13.53 8.52 -19.45
CA GLY A 412 14.86 7.94 -19.50
C GLY A 412 15.90 8.87 -20.13
N THR A 413 15.59 10.17 -20.24
CA THR A 413 16.45 11.16 -20.92
C THR A 413 16.88 12.31 -20.01
N GLN A 414 16.24 12.51 -18.86
CA GLN A 414 16.60 13.55 -17.90
C GLN A 414 17.09 12.95 -16.58
N PRO A 415 18.07 13.58 -15.93
CA PRO A 415 18.56 13.14 -14.63
C PRO A 415 17.50 13.36 -13.54
N LEU A 416 17.29 12.34 -12.71
CA LEU A 416 16.47 12.38 -11.50
C LEU A 416 17.12 11.49 -10.43
N GLY A 417 18.41 11.72 -10.19
CA GLY A 417 19.31 10.83 -9.47
C GLY A 417 18.82 10.41 -8.09
N ASN A 418 19.11 9.15 -7.71
CA ASN A 418 19.10 8.76 -6.31
C ASN A 418 20.37 9.29 -5.62
N SER A 419 20.30 9.54 -4.31
CA SER A 419 21.43 10.13 -3.57
C SER A 419 22.66 9.23 -3.50
N GLY A 420 22.49 7.91 -3.46
CA GLY A 420 23.59 6.93 -3.38
C GLY A 420 23.79 6.13 -4.68
N TYR A 421 23.96 4.81 -4.57
CA TYR A 421 23.95 3.94 -5.75
C TYR A 421 22.56 3.92 -6.42
N GLY A 422 22.51 3.70 -7.73
CA GLY A 422 21.24 3.36 -8.38
C GLY A 422 20.74 2.00 -7.91
N LEU A 423 21.62 1.00 -7.95
CA LEU A 423 21.34 -0.36 -7.53
C LEU A 423 22.54 -0.98 -6.81
N ARG A 424 22.31 -1.58 -5.64
CA ARG A 424 23.28 -2.45 -4.94
C ARG A 424 22.70 -3.85 -4.79
N VAL A 425 23.49 -4.86 -5.15
CA VAL A 425 23.10 -6.28 -5.10
C VAL A 425 24.20 -7.08 -4.41
N GLU A 426 23.85 -7.69 -3.30
CA GLU A 426 24.67 -8.65 -2.56
C GLU A 426 24.11 -10.05 -2.79
N ALA A 427 24.60 -10.74 -3.81
CA ALA A 427 24.04 -12.00 -4.26
C ALA A 427 24.76 -13.20 -3.64
N GLN A 428 23.98 -14.15 -3.12
CA GLN A 428 24.49 -15.48 -2.77
C GLN A 428 24.59 -16.33 -4.02
N SER A 429 23.49 -16.50 -4.74
CA SER A 429 23.45 -17.34 -5.95
C SER A 429 22.49 -16.82 -7.00
N ASN A 430 22.84 -17.05 -8.27
CA ASN A 430 21.96 -16.95 -9.43
C ASN A 430 21.21 -15.60 -9.60
N ALA A 431 21.75 -14.48 -9.10
CA ALA A 431 21.14 -13.18 -9.37
C ALA A 431 21.34 -12.79 -10.85
N LEU A 432 20.32 -12.25 -11.49
CA LEU A 432 20.38 -11.76 -12.87
C LEU A 432 20.05 -10.27 -12.89
N VAL A 433 21.04 -9.42 -13.20
CA VAL A 433 20.84 -7.99 -13.42
C VAL A 433 20.95 -7.69 -14.90
N GLY A 434 19.81 -7.41 -15.53
CA GLY A 434 19.68 -7.20 -16.96
C GLY A 434 19.40 -8.49 -17.73
N GLY A 435 19.90 -8.61 -18.96
CA GLY A 435 19.71 -9.82 -19.77
C GLY A 435 20.11 -9.64 -21.23
N ASP A 436 19.84 -10.68 -22.02
CA ASP A 436 20.29 -10.78 -23.43
C ASP A 436 19.42 -9.99 -24.41
N THR A 437 18.26 -9.50 -23.98
CA THR A 437 17.34 -8.75 -24.83
C THR A 437 17.38 -7.26 -24.49
N PRO A 438 17.12 -6.36 -25.47
CA PRO A 438 17.02 -4.94 -25.19
C PRO A 438 15.93 -4.56 -24.18
N ALA A 439 14.86 -5.36 -24.05
CA ALA A 439 13.82 -5.14 -23.04
C ALA A 439 14.25 -5.52 -21.62
N ALA A 440 15.26 -6.38 -21.45
CA ALA A 440 15.75 -6.78 -20.13
C ALA A 440 16.69 -5.74 -19.50
N ARG A 441 17.17 -4.76 -20.27
CA ARG A 441 18.21 -3.82 -19.84
C ARG A 441 17.73 -2.92 -18.72
N ASN A 442 18.50 -2.82 -17.65
CA ASN A 442 18.33 -1.72 -16.72
C ASN A 442 19.10 -0.49 -17.23
N ILE A 443 18.52 0.69 -17.07
CA ILE A 443 19.15 1.98 -17.37
C ILE A 443 19.44 2.67 -16.04
N ILE A 444 20.72 2.83 -15.71
CA ILE A 444 21.17 3.28 -14.38
C ILE A 444 22.11 4.47 -14.56
N ALA A 445 21.62 5.67 -14.29
CA ALA A 445 22.35 6.89 -14.58
C ALA A 445 22.03 8.00 -13.56
N ALA A 446 22.87 9.03 -13.54
CA ALA A 446 22.75 10.24 -12.71
C ALA A 446 22.67 10.01 -11.19
N ASN A 447 23.10 8.84 -10.69
CA ASN A 447 23.09 8.55 -9.26
C ASN A 447 24.30 9.16 -8.55
N GLY A 448 24.13 9.50 -7.26
CA GLY A 448 25.11 10.23 -6.45
C GLY A 448 26.37 9.44 -6.05
N ILE A 449 26.40 8.12 -6.28
CA ILE A 449 27.63 7.30 -6.25
C ILE A 449 27.76 6.52 -7.57
N SER A 450 28.06 5.22 -7.55
CA SER A 450 28.18 4.40 -8.77
C SER A 450 26.80 3.97 -9.24
N GLY A 451 26.66 3.62 -10.52
CA GLY A 451 25.38 3.14 -11.04
C GLY A 451 24.97 1.84 -10.34
N LEU A 452 25.72 0.77 -10.61
CA LEU A 452 25.49 -0.56 -10.08
C LEU A 452 26.67 -1.03 -9.24
N HIS A 453 26.40 -1.52 -8.04
CA HIS A 453 27.36 -2.26 -7.22
C HIS A 453 26.88 -3.71 -7.05
N PHE A 454 27.65 -4.66 -7.57
CA PHE A 454 27.36 -6.08 -7.51
C PHE A 454 28.44 -6.80 -6.70
N THR A 455 28.06 -7.50 -5.64
CA THR A 455 28.98 -8.31 -4.84
C THR A 455 28.56 -9.78 -4.88
N GLY A 456 29.55 -10.67 -4.94
CA GLY A 456 29.33 -12.11 -4.91
C GLY A 456 29.34 -12.71 -3.50
N GLY A 457 28.82 -13.93 -3.39
CA GLY A 457 28.95 -14.77 -2.20
C GLY A 457 30.39 -15.25 -2.02
N ILE A 458 30.89 -15.19 -0.78
CA ILE A 458 32.25 -15.61 -0.41
C ILE A 458 32.43 -17.14 -0.36
N ASP A 459 31.39 -17.91 -0.67
CA ASP A 459 31.36 -19.37 -0.56
C ASP A 459 31.79 -20.12 -1.84
N GLY A 460 32.15 -19.39 -2.89
CA GLY A 460 32.58 -19.96 -4.18
C GLY A 460 31.43 -20.45 -5.06
N SER A 461 30.17 -20.21 -4.67
CA SER A 461 29.00 -20.41 -5.52
C SER A 461 29.00 -19.41 -6.69
N ASN A 462 28.13 -19.60 -7.70
CA ASN A 462 27.96 -18.60 -8.76
C ASN A 462 26.94 -17.55 -8.30
N PRO A 463 27.39 -16.34 -7.91
CA PRO A 463 26.49 -15.32 -7.39
C PRO A 463 25.57 -14.75 -8.44
N GLY A 464 25.88 -14.89 -9.74
CA GLY A 464 24.99 -14.47 -10.80
C GLY A 464 25.66 -13.79 -11.99
N SER A 465 24.89 -12.94 -12.67
CA SER A 465 25.31 -12.26 -13.88
C SER A 465 24.77 -10.83 -13.98
N VAL A 466 25.60 -9.95 -14.53
CA VAL A 466 25.25 -8.56 -14.85
C VAL A 466 25.40 -8.41 -16.36
N ARG A 467 24.28 -8.37 -17.08
CA ARG A 467 24.27 -8.48 -18.55
C ARG A 467 23.44 -7.39 -19.21
N GLY A 468 23.97 -6.80 -20.28
CA GLY A 468 23.19 -5.94 -21.18
C GLY A 468 22.75 -4.58 -20.62
N ASN A 469 23.22 -4.14 -19.45
CA ASN A 469 22.73 -2.89 -18.82
C ASN A 469 23.36 -1.64 -19.42
N TYR A 470 22.67 -0.50 -19.33
CA TYR A 470 23.21 0.82 -19.64
C TYR A 470 23.51 1.58 -18.35
N LEU A 471 24.76 2.01 -18.19
CA LEU A 471 25.30 2.53 -16.94
C LEU A 471 25.96 3.89 -17.20
N GLY A 472 25.27 4.96 -16.82
CA GLY A 472 25.72 6.35 -16.99
C GLY A 472 25.30 7.02 -18.31
N THR A 473 24.34 6.45 -19.02
CA THR A 473 23.77 7.01 -20.26
C THR A 473 22.24 7.04 -20.19
N ASP A 474 21.62 7.78 -21.10
CA ASP A 474 20.18 7.75 -21.35
C ASP A 474 19.69 6.40 -21.89
N VAL A 475 18.38 6.24 -22.05
CA VAL A 475 17.77 5.01 -22.56
C VAL A 475 18.23 4.64 -23.98
N THR A 476 18.72 5.60 -24.77
CA THR A 476 19.27 5.34 -26.11
C THR A 476 20.72 4.86 -26.09
N GLY A 477 21.44 5.10 -24.99
CA GLY A 477 22.87 4.82 -24.85
C GLY A 477 23.76 5.84 -25.57
N MET A 478 23.19 6.96 -26.02
CA MET A 478 23.88 7.95 -26.86
C MET A 478 24.15 9.27 -26.12
N VAL A 479 23.43 9.53 -25.04
CA VAL A 479 23.60 10.74 -24.22
C VAL A 479 24.20 10.36 -22.87
N ASP A 480 25.33 10.95 -22.52
CA ASP A 480 25.96 10.75 -21.22
C ASP A 480 25.13 11.44 -20.11
N LEU A 481 24.70 10.64 -19.13
CA LEU A 481 23.99 11.06 -17.92
C LEU A 481 24.72 10.44 -16.71
N GLY A 482 26.04 10.55 -16.70
CA GLY A 482 26.94 9.78 -15.84
C GLY A 482 26.54 9.69 -14.37
N ASN A 483 26.87 8.56 -13.75
CA ASN A 483 26.88 8.45 -12.30
C ASN A 483 28.12 9.17 -11.74
N VAL A 484 28.06 9.61 -10.47
CA VAL A 484 29.19 10.28 -9.80
C VAL A 484 30.39 9.33 -9.61
N GLY A 485 30.13 8.03 -9.44
CA GLY A 485 31.13 6.98 -9.29
C GLY A 485 31.44 6.26 -10.59
N TYR A 486 31.58 4.93 -10.52
CA TYR A 486 31.72 4.06 -11.69
C TYR A 486 30.35 3.73 -12.29
N GLY A 487 30.31 3.26 -13.53
CA GLY A 487 29.10 2.65 -14.09
C GLY A 487 28.75 1.36 -13.36
N LEU A 488 29.74 0.46 -13.27
CA LEU A 488 29.65 -0.83 -12.58
C LEU A 488 30.82 -1.02 -11.62
N VAL A 489 30.52 -1.42 -10.39
CA VAL A 489 31.47 -1.96 -9.41
C VAL A 489 31.16 -3.44 -9.20
N VAL A 490 32.16 -4.31 -9.38
CA VAL A 490 32.07 -5.75 -9.05
C VAL A 490 33.10 -6.07 -7.98
N ARG A 491 32.67 -6.71 -6.89
CA ARG A 491 33.56 -7.17 -5.81
C ARG A 491 33.25 -8.59 -5.36
N ASP A 492 34.26 -9.26 -4.82
CA ASP A 492 34.14 -10.57 -4.17
C ASP A 492 33.40 -11.60 -5.03
N CYS A 493 33.61 -11.53 -6.35
CA CYS A 493 32.90 -12.38 -7.29
C CYS A 493 33.82 -13.36 -8.02
N TYR A 494 33.72 -14.63 -7.63
CA TYR A 494 34.59 -15.70 -8.13
C TYR A 494 34.14 -16.31 -9.46
N ASN A 495 32.86 -16.17 -9.86
CA ASN A 495 32.30 -16.77 -11.09
C ASN A 495 31.20 -15.92 -11.77
N CYS A 496 31.20 -14.59 -11.60
CA CYS A 496 30.21 -13.72 -12.23
C CYS A 496 30.38 -13.67 -13.74
N LEU A 497 29.26 -13.69 -14.47
CA LEU A 497 29.24 -13.29 -15.88
C LEU A 497 28.92 -11.79 -16.01
N ILE A 498 29.90 -11.01 -16.47
CA ILE A 498 29.73 -9.59 -16.82
C ILE A 498 29.81 -9.45 -18.33
N GLU A 499 28.69 -9.19 -18.99
CA GLU A 499 28.62 -9.27 -20.46
C GLU A 499 27.72 -8.19 -21.07
N GLY A 500 28.14 -7.60 -22.19
CA GLY A 500 27.25 -6.74 -23.00
C GLY A 500 26.76 -5.46 -22.32
N ASN A 501 27.35 -5.04 -21.20
CA ASN A 501 27.00 -3.80 -20.52
C ASN A 501 27.64 -2.59 -21.23
N LEU A 502 26.88 -1.52 -21.43
CA LEU A 502 27.37 -0.22 -21.84
C LEU A 502 27.64 0.62 -20.60
N ALA A 503 28.89 1.00 -20.35
CA ALA A 503 29.27 1.90 -19.27
C ALA A 503 30.01 3.12 -19.83
N SER A 504 29.32 4.26 -19.90
CA SER A 504 29.83 5.53 -20.45
C SER A 504 29.39 6.71 -19.59
N GLY A 505 30.03 7.86 -19.74
CA GLY A 505 29.64 9.12 -19.07
C GLY A 505 29.93 9.19 -17.55
N ASN A 506 30.25 8.09 -16.89
CA ASN A 506 30.49 8.04 -15.43
C ASN A 506 31.79 8.75 -15.02
N SER A 507 31.80 9.42 -13.86
CA SER A 507 32.90 10.31 -13.49
C SER A 507 34.17 9.59 -13.02
N ALA A 508 34.05 8.41 -12.40
CA ALA A 508 35.21 7.63 -11.95
C ALA A 508 35.72 6.62 -13.00
N GLY A 509 34.83 6.12 -13.87
CA GLY A 509 35.16 5.16 -14.93
C GLY A 509 33.98 4.24 -15.29
N GLY A 510 34.18 3.39 -16.32
CA GLY A 510 33.15 2.47 -16.80
C GLY A 510 32.88 1.31 -15.83
N ILE A 511 33.83 0.39 -15.74
CA ILE A 511 33.73 -0.83 -14.91
C ILE A 511 34.96 -0.92 -14.01
N TYR A 512 34.73 -1.14 -12.72
CA TYR A 512 35.76 -1.44 -11.73
C TYR A 512 35.52 -2.83 -11.13
N THR A 513 36.58 -3.62 -11.03
CA THR A 513 36.56 -4.98 -10.48
C THR A 513 37.65 -5.12 -9.43
N ASP A 514 37.30 -5.69 -8.27
CA ASP A 514 38.25 -6.07 -7.22
C ASP A 514 37.95 -7.51 -6.75
N HIS A 515 38.97 -8.27 -6.38
CA HIS A 515 38.90 -9.71 -6.13
C HIS A 515 39.14 -10.09 -4.67
#